data_AF-A0A7S1MKF0-F1
#
_entry.id   AF-A0A7S1MKF0-F1
#
_cell.length_a   1.000
_cell.length_b   1.000
_cell.length_c   1.000
_cell.angle_alpha   90.00
_cell.angle_beta   90.00
_cell.angle_gamma   90.00
#
_symmetry.space_group_name_H-M   'P 1'
#
loop_
_entity.id
_entity.type
_entity.pdbx_description
1 polymer ?
#
loop_
_entity_poly.entity_id
_entity_poly.type
_entity_poly.pdbx_seq_one_letter_code
_entity_poly.pdbx_strand_id
1 'polypeptide(L)'
;LFFWSIMAIFLLNFIVSVYFTEFVLASKLNNQVKNKAQVDLYFGSLLQTMYVLFQVVSGGVDWGSVTDVLSDQTSYWATVPFIFFVVFNQVAVLNVISGVFLDTAIEIAKAEKDIYIVRNARLVFSAVDTGRTGTITWDNFESALSHPRMLKFFEAVD
;
A
#
# COMPACT_ATOMS: atom_id res chain seq x y z
N LEU A 1 -1.65 -9.40 2.40
CA LEU A 1 -0.68 -8.28 2.23
C LEU A 1 -0.73 -7.31 3.40
N PHE A 2 -1.90 -6.74 3.70
CA PHE A 2 -2.11 -5.72 4.75
C PHE A 2 -1.48 -6.03 6.12
N PHE A 3 -1.71 -7.22 6.67
CA PHE A 3 -1.13 -7.63 7.95
C PHE A 3 0.41 -7.58 7.95
N TRP A 4 1.04 -8.11 6.89
CA TRP A 4 2.50 -8.11 6.74
C TRP A 4 3.05 -6.70 6.60
N SER A 5 2.34 -5.81 5.90
CA SER A 5 2.74 -4.41 5.76
C SER A 5 2.66 -3.66 7.10
N ILE A 6 1.61 -3.87 7.89
CA ILE A 6 1.51 -3.31 9.24
C ILE A 6 2.66 -3.82 10.10
N MET A 7 2.91 -5.12 10.08
CA MET A 7 4.01 -5.73 10.85
C MET A 7 5.37 -5.13 10.45
N ALA A 8 5.60 -4.90 9.15
CA ALA A 8 6.81 -4.26 8.66
C ALA A 8 6.95 -2.80 9.12
N ILE A 9 5.86 -2.03 9.15
CA ILE A 9 5.85 -0.64 9.66
C ILE A 9 6.18 -0.61 11.16
N PHE A 10 5.59 -1.51 11.96
CA PHE A 10 5.91 -1.63 13.39
C PHE A 10 7.38 -2.01 13.62
N LEU A 11 7.90 -2.96 12.83
CA LEU A 11 9.30 -3.36 12.91
C LEU A 11 10.24 -2.20 12.55
N LEU A 12 9.92 -1.44 11.49
CA LEU A 12 10.67 -0.26 11.12
C LEU A 12 10.66 0.78 12.24
N ASN A 13 9.50 1.07 12.83
CA ASN A 13 9.40 1.99 13.96
C ASN A 13 10.29 1.53 15.13
N PHE A 14 10.28 0.24 15.46
CA PHE A 14 11.15 -0.32 16.49
C PHE A 14 12.64 -0.11 16.17
N ILE A 15 13.08 -0.48 14.97
CA ILE A 15 14.49 -0.36 14.56
C ILE A 15 14.96 1.10 14.62
N VAL A 16 14.16 2.02 14.09
CA VAL A 16 14.49 3.44 14.07
C VAL A 16 14.47 4.03 15.48
N SER A 17 13.57 3.56 16.35
CA SER A 17 13.55 3.96 17.76
C SER A 17 14.79 3.52 18.52
N VAL A 18 15.26 2.29 18.28
CA VAL A 18 16.53 1.80 18.85
C VAL A 18 17.67 2.70 18.38
N TYR A 19 17.75 2.96 17.07
CA TYR A 19 18.78 3.82 16.50
C TYR A 19 18.84 5.20 17.16
N PHE A 20 17.71 5.91 17.26
CA PHE A 20 17.69 7.26 17.84
C PHE A 20 17.94 7.27 19.35
N THR A 21 17.43 6.27 20.08
CA THR A 21 17.66 6.16 21.53
C THR A 21 19.15 5.96 21.82
N GLU A 22 19.81 5.06 21.08
CA GLU A 22 21.26 4.82 21.18
C GLU A 22 22.09 6.04 20.75
N PHE A 23 21.70 6.69 19.64
CA PHE A 23 22.38 7.89 19.14
C PHE A 23 22.35 9.02 20.18
N VAL A 24 21.18 9.25 20.79
CA VAL A 24 21.00 10.24 21.85
C VAL A 24 21.79 9.86 23.10
N LEU A 25 21.79 8.58 23.49
CA LEU A 25 22.55 8.09 24.63
C LEU A 25 24.06 8.35 24.44
N ALA A 26 24.61 8.01 23.28
CA ALA A 26 26.01 8.27 22.94
C ALA A 26 26.33 9.78 22.95
N SER A 27 25.44 10.61 22.43
CA SER A 27 25.58 12.07 22.43
C SER A 27 25.56 12.67 23.85
N LYS A 28 24.75 12.10 24.76
CA LYS A 28 24.74 12.46 26.19
C LYS A 28 26.06 12.12 26.88
N LEU A 29 26.62 10.94 26.62
CA LEU A 29 27.90 10.50 27.19
C LEU A 29 29.06 11.39 26.74
N ASN A 30 29.03 11.87 25.50
CA ASN A 30 30.03 12.78 24.94
C ASN A 30 29.80 14.27 25.30
N ASN A 31 28.83 14.59 26.17
CA ASN A 31 28.44 15.96 26.53
C ASN A 31 28.10 16.87 25.32
N GLN A 32 27.61 16.29 24.23
CA GLN A 32 27.21 17.02 23.01
C GLN A 32 25.76 17.57 23.09
N VAL A 33 25.01 17.12 24.10
CA VAL A 33 23.61 17.50 24.33
C VAL A 33 23.53 18.78 25.18
N LYS A 34 23.08 19.88 24.57
CA LYS A 34 22.84 21.15 25.27
C LYS A 34 21.57 21.11 26.13
N ASN A 35 20.46 20.63 25.58
CA ASN A 35 19.17 20.59 26.26
C ASN A 35 18.75 19.15 26.61
N LYS A 36 19.26 18.63 27.73
CA LYS A 36 18.98 17.26 28.17
C LYS A 36 17.48 17.02 28.42
N ALA A 37 16.78 18.00 28.99
CA ALA A 37 15.36 17.87 29.33
C ALA A 37 14.47 17.69 28.09
N GLN A 38 14.68 18.49 27.03
CA GLN A 38 13.93 18.32 25.78
C GLN A 38 14.23 17.00 25.09
N VAL A 39 15.49 16.57 25.12
CA VAL A 39 15.92 15.30 24.52
C VAL A 39 15.36 14.11 25.29
N ASP A 40 15.31 14.17 26.62
CA ASP A 40 14.69 13.16 27.45
C ASP A 40 13.16 13.07 27.25
N LEU A 41 12.52 14.17 26.84
CA LEU A 41 11.09 14.19 26.55
C LEU A 41 10.74 13.41 25.26
N TYR A 42 11.65 13.35 24.28
CA TYR A 42 11.41 12.63 23.03
C TYR A 42 12.13 11.28 22.95
N PHE A 43 13.33 11.20 23.51
CA PHE A 43 14.29 10.09 23.34
C PHE A 43 14.82 9.55 24.69
N GLY A 44 14.07 9.74 25.78
CA GLY A 44 14.48 9.34 27.13
C GLY A 44 14.51 7.82 27.35
N SER A 45 13.65 7.08 26.65
CA SER A 45 13.61 5.62 26.67
C SER A 45 13.15 5.06 25.34
N LEU A 46 13.44 3.79 25.05
CA LEU A 46 13.05 3.15 23.80
C LEU A 46 11.54 3.24 23.53
N LEU A 47 10.71 2.92 24.52
CA LEU A 47 9.25 2.95 24.36
C LEU A 47 8.72 4.38 24.13
N GLN A 48 9.32 5.36 24.78
CA GLN A 48 9.00 6.77 24.57
C GLN A 48 9.38 7.21 23.16
N THR A 49 10.57 6.84 22.68
CA THR A 49 10.98 7.11 21.30
C THR A 49 10.01 6.46 20.30
N MET A 50 9.64 5.19 20.51
CA MET A 50 8.66 4.48 19.67
C MET A 50 7.31 5.18 19.64
N TYR A 51 6.84 5.69 20.78
CA TYR A 51 5.60 6.44 20.89
C TYR A 51 5.68 7.77 20.14
N VAL A 52 6.77 8.52 20.31
CA VAL A 52 6.97 9.81 19.63
C VAL A 52 7.10 9.63 18.12
N LEU A 53 7.87 8.65 17.65
CA LEU A 53 7.97 8.35 16.22
C LEU A 53 6.63 7.90 15.62
N PHE A 54 5.82 7.17 16.38
CA PHE A 54 4.45 6.86 15.98
C PHE A 54 3.58 8.13 15.92
N GLN A 55 3.70 9.06 16.88
CA GLN A 55 3.02 10.35 16.84
C GLN A 55 3.45 11.17 15.61
N VAL A 56 4.73 11.17 15.26
CA VAL A 56 5.25 11.85 14.07
C VAL A 56 4.59 11.32 12.80
N VAL A 57 4.55 10.00 12.62
CA VAL A 57 3.97 9.38 11.41
C VAL A 57 2.44 9.54 11.36
N SER A 58 1.78 9.56 12.50
CA SER A 58 0.31 9.73 12.60
C SER A 58 -0.15 11.19 12.61
N GLY A 59 0.77 12.17 12.63
CA GLY A 59 0.45 13.59 12.71
C GLY A 59 0.06 14.10 14.09
N GLY A 60 0.36 13.34 15.15
CA GLY A 60 0.15 13.74 16.55
C GLY A 60 1.19 14.74 17.07
N VAL A 61 2.38 14.78 16.49
CA VAL A 61 3.40 15.80 16.77
C VAL A 61 4.08 16.21 15.47
N ASP A 62 4.44 17.49 15.36
CA ASP A 62 5.16 17.99 14.20
C ASP A 62 6.57 17.40 14.13
N TRP A 63 6.92 16.84 12.98
CA TRP A 63 8.21 16.19 12.78
C TRP A 63 9.37 17.19 12.89
N GLY A 64 9.16 18.45 12.49
CA GLY A 64 10.10 19.55 12.63
C GLY A 64 10.48 19.79 14.08
N SER A 65 9.48 19.88 14.96
CA SER A 65 9.70 20.08 16.41
C SER A 65 10.57 18.99 17.06
N VAL A 66 10.47 17.74 16.60
CA VAL A 66 11.30 16.62 17.08
C VAL A 66 12.70 16.69 16.49
N THR A 67 12.82 17.02 15.20
CA THR A 67 14.14 17.17 14.56
C THR A 67 14.91 18.38 15.05
N ASP A 68 14.25 19.46 15.48
CA ASP A 68 14.91 20.66 15.99
C ASP A 68 15.69 20.38 17.28
N VAL A 69 15.15 19.51 18.14
CA VAL A 69 15.84 19.02 19.35
C VAL A 69 17.08 18.19 19.01
N LEU A 70 17.10 17.57 17.83
CA LEU A 70 18.26 16.85 17.29
C LEU A 70 19.21 17.79 16.51
N SER A 71 18.71 18.88 15.90
CA SER A 71 19.50 19.79 15.06
C SER A 71 20.42 20.71 15.85
N ASP A 72 20.02 21.10 17.07
CA ASP A 72 20.88 21.84 18.00
C ASP A 72 22.14 21.05 18.42
N GLN A 73 22.19 19.76 18.08
CA GLN A 73 23.27 18.83 18.40
C GLN A 73 24.15 18.46 17.20
N THR A 74 23.84 18.91 15.99
CA THR A 74 24.57 18.63 14.74
C THR A 74 25.03 17.18 14.59
N SER A 75 24.23 16.41 13.85
CA SER A 75 24.79 15.34 13.04
C SER A 75 23.89 15.09 11.84
N TYR A 76 24.42 15.19 10.63
CA TYR A 76 23.76 14.65 9.42
C TYR A 76 23.30 13.21 9.64
N TRP A 77 24.01 12.49 10.51
CA TRP A 77 23.69 11.13 10.94
C TRP A 77 22.38 11.02 11.72
N ALA A 78 21.85 12.07 12.35
CA ALA A 78 20.53 12.03 12.99
C ALA A 78 19.42 12.52 12.02
N THR A 79 19.64 13.66 11.38
CA THR A 79 18.61 14.33 10.57
C THR A 79 18.27 13.54 9.30
N VAL A 80 19.26 13.02 8.58
CA VAL A 80 19.01 12.31 7.31
C VAL A 80 18.20 11.02 7.52
N PRO A 81 18.57 10.13 8.48
CA PRO A 81 17.75 8.95 8.77
C PRO A 81 16.34 9.29 9.26
N PHE A 82 16.17 10.39 9.98
CA PHE A 82 14.84 10.82 10.47
C PHE A 82 13.93 11.21 9.31
N ILE A 83 14.42 12.05 8.39
CA ILE A 83 13.66 12.47 7.20
C ILE A 83 13.33 11.25 6.33
N PHE A 84 14.30 10.35 6.13
CA PHE A 84 14.07 9.11 5.40
C PHE A 84 12.97 8.26 6.05
N PHE A 85 12.98 8.12 7.38
CA PHE A 85 11.94 7.41 8.12
C PHE A 85 10.54 8.02 7.91
N VAL A 86 10.41 9.34 7.98
CA VAL A 86 9.12 10.04 7.79
C VAL A 86 8.59 9.85 6.37
N VAL A 87 9.43 10.12 5.36
CA VAL A 87 9.06 9.97 3.94
C VAL A 87 8.71 8.52 3.62
N PHE A 88 9.55 7.57 4.07
CA PHE A 88 9.30 6.15 3.84
C PHE A 88 7.97 5.71 4.46
N ASN A 89 7.65 6.14 5.69
CA ASN A 89 6.38 5.79 6.30
C ASN A 89 5.18 6.36 5.54
N GLN A 90 5.24 7.62 5.12
CA GLN A 90 4.15 8.22 4.33
C GLN A 90 3.93 7.46 3.02
N VAL A 91 5.00 7.15 2.28
CA VAL A 91 4.93 6.37 1.04
C VAL A 91 4.45 4.94 1.31
N ALA A 92 4.92 4.29 2.38
CA ALA A 92 4.51 2.94 2.75
C ALA A 92 3.01 2.88 3.05
N VAL A 93 2.48 3.83 3.82
CA VAL A 93 1.04 3.91 4.12
C VAL A 93 0.24 4.12 2.83
N LEU A 94 0.66 5.04 1.95
CA LEU A 94 0.02 5.25 0.65
C LEU A 94 0.04 3.99 -0.22
N ASN A 95 1.14 3.25 -0.24
CA ASN A 95 1.25 2.00 -0.98
C ASN A 95 0.35 0.89 -0.41
N VAL A 96 0.21 0.80 0.92
CA VAL A 96 -0.71 -0.14 1.55
C VAL A 96 -2.16 0.17 1.17
N ILE A 97 -2.56 1.44 1.25
CA ILE A 97 -3.90 1.88 0.89
C ILE A 97 -4.15 1.64 -0.61
N SER A 98 -3.22 2.05 -1.47
CA SER A 98 -3.32 1.88 -2.92
C SER A 98 -3.38 0.40 -3.32
N GLY A 99 -2.63 -0.47 -2.65
CA GLY A 99 -2.67 -1.91 -2.88
C GLY A 99 -4.05 -2.51 -2.61
N VAL A 100 -4.72 -2.10 -1.53
CA VAL A 100 -6.09 -2.57 -1.22
C VAL A 100 -7.10 -2.09 -2.27
N PHE A 101 -7.00 -0.84 -2.70
CA PHE A 101 -7.87 -0.32 -3.75
C PHE A 101 -7.60 -0.98 -5.11
N LEU A 102 -6.34 -1.28 -5.41
CA LEU A 102 -5.95 -1.99 -6.62
C LEU A 102 -6.53 -3.41 -6.64
N ASP A 103 -6.43 -4.14 -5.53
CA ASP A 103 -7.03 -5.49 -5.40
C ASP A 103 -8.53 -5.43 -5.65
N THR A 104 -9.22 -4.45 -5.07
CA THR A 104 -10.67 -4.25 -5.27
C THR A 104 -11.00 -3.89 -6.73
N ALA A 105 -10.21 -3.02 -7.36
CA ALA A 105 -10.40 -2.62 -8.75
C ALA A 105 -10.20 -3.81 -9.71
N ILE A 106 -9.23 -4.68 -9.43
CA ILE A 106 -8.99 -5.91 -10.20
C ILE A 106 -10.16 -6.89 -10.05
N GLU A 107 -10.69 -7.07 -8.83
CA GLU A 107 -11.86 -7.92 -8.60
C GLU A 107 -13.09 -7.42 -9.36
N ILE A 108 -13.35 -6.11 -9.34
CA ILE A 108 -14.44 -5.49 -10.10
C ILE A 108 -14.24 -5.69 -11.61
N ALA A 109 -13.03 -5.40 -12.12
CA ALA A 109 -12.74 -5.57 -13.55
C ALA A 109 -12.90 -7.02 -14.01
N LYS A 110 -12.54 -7.99 -13.16
CA LYS A 110 -12.75 -9.42 -13.44
C LYS A 110 -14.24 -9.78 -13.47
N ALA A 111 -15.01 -9.31 -12.49
CA ALA A 111 -16.46 -9.53 -12.47
C ALA A 111 -17.16 -8.91 -13.69
N GLU A 112 -16.73 -7.70 -14.11
CA GLU A 112 -17.23 -7.07 -15.34
C GLU A 112 -16.89 -7.87 -16.60
N LYS A 113 -15.66 -8.42 -16.70
CA LYS A 113 -15.27 -9.31 -17.80
C LYS A 113 -16.17 -10.55 -17.84
N ASP A 114 -16.40 -11.19 -16.70
CA ASP A 114 -17.24 -12.39 -16.61
C ASP A 114 -18.69 -12.10 -17.03
N ILE A 115 -19.27 -10.99 -16.55
CA ILE A 115 -20.62 -10.54 -16.95
C ILE A 115 -20.66 -10.23 -18.45
N TYR A 116 -19.64 -9.56 -18.99
CA TYR A 116 -19.54 -9.26 -20.41
C TYR A 116 -19.51 -10.53 -21.25
N ILE A 117 -18.73 -11.55 -20.87
CA ILE A 117 -18.67 -12.83 -21.57
C ILE A 117 -20.04 -13.52 -21.56
N VAL A 118 -20.66 -13.66 -20.39
CA VAL A 118 -21.98 -14.32 -20.25
C VAL A 118 -23.05 -13.59 -21.07
N ARG A 119 -23.05 -12.26 -21.05
CA ARG A 119 -24.00 -11.45 -21.82
C ARG A 119 -23.80 -11.64 -23.32
N ASN A 120 -22.57 -11.63 -23.80
CA ASN A 120 -22.27 -11.85 -25.22
C ASN A 120 -22.58 -13.28 -25.66
N ALA A 121 -22.27 -14.30 -24.84
CA ALA A 121 -22.70 -15.68 -25.09
C ALA A 121 -24.22 -15.76 -25.31
N ARG A 122 -25.01 -15.19 -24.38
CA ARG A 122 -26.47 -15.17 -24.51
C ARG A 122 -26.94 -14.48 -25.79
N LEU A 123 -26.33 -13.34 -26.15
CA LEU A 123 -26.71 -12.60 -27.36
C LEU A 123 -26.37 -13.38 -28.64
N VAL A 124 -25.21 -14.03 -28.71
CA VAL A 124 -24.85 -14.82 -29.89
C VAL A 124 -25.71 -16.09 -29.97
N PHE A 125 -25.85 -16.83 -28.87
CA PHE A 125 -26.64 -18.06 -28.85
C PHE A 125 -28.13 -17.84 -29.12
N SER A 126 -28.72 -16.75 -28.64
CA SER A 126 -30.11 -16.40 -28.96
C SER A 126 -30.32 -15.94 -30.41
N ALA A 127 -29.29 -15.39 -31.06
CA ALA A 127 -29.35 -15.03 -32.48
C ALA A 127 -29.22 -16.26 -33.40
N VAL A 128 -28.56 -17.31 -32.91
CA VAL A 128 -28.27 -18.55 -33.64
C VAL A 128 -29.37 -19.61 -33.45
N ASP A 129 -30.06 -19.61 -32.30
CA ASP A 129 -31.24 -20.45 -32.06
C ASP A 129 -32.49 -19.89 -32.78
N THR A 130 -32.51 -20.02 -34.11
CA THR A 130 -33.64 -19.59 -34.96
C THR A 130 -34.94 -20.33 -34.66
N GLY A 131 -34.88 -21.49 -33.99
CA GLY A 131 -36.05 -22.30 -33.64
C GLY A 131 -36.62 -22.05 -32.24
N ARG A 132 -35.93 -21.24 -31.40
CA ARG A 132 -36.22 -21.12 -29.95
C ARG A 132 -36.34 -22.48 -29.27
N THR A 133 -35.57 -23.46 -29.73
CA THR A 133 -35.62 -24.81 -29.17
C THR A 133 -34.91 -24.88 -27.82
N GLY A 134 -34.08 -23.88 -27.52
CA GLY A 134 -33.18 -23.89 -26.37
C GLY A 134 -31.90 -24.71 -26.60
N THR A 135 -31.73 -25.28 -27.81
CA THR A 135 -30.63 -26.18 -28.15
C THR A 135 -29.95 -25.71 -29.43
N ILE A 136 -28.63 -25.57 -29.39
CA ILE A 136 -27.84 -25.19 -30.57
C ILE A 136 -27.37 -26.45 -31.27
N THR A 137 -27.75 -26.64 -32.53
CA THR A 137 -27.23 -27.74 -33.36
C THR A 137 -25.87 -27.36 -33.96
N TRP A 138 -25.09 -28.37 -34.38
CA TRP A 138 -23.79 -28.13 -35.01
C TRP A 138 -23.90 -27.21 -36.24
N ASP A 139 -24.88 -27.43 -37.12
CA ASP A 139 -25.06 -26.64 -38.33
C ASP A 139 -25.36 -25.16 -38.03
N ASN A 140 -26.14 -24.89 -36.98
CA ASN A 140 -26.42 -23.53 -36.52
C ASN A 140 -25.16 -22.86 -35.96
N PHE A 141 -24.36 -23.60 -35.19
CA PHE A 141 -23.11 -23.10 -34.62
C PHE A 141 -22.05 -22.84 -35.71
N GLU A 142 -21.89 -23.75 -36.67
CA GLU A 142 -20.94 -23.63 -37.78
C GLU A 142 -21.25 -22.42 -38.66
N SER A 143 -22.54 -22.18 -38.93
CA SER A 143 -22.99 -20.99 -39.66
C SER A 143 -22.72 -19.67 -38.89
N ALA A 144 -22.58 -19.74 -37.57
CA ALA A 144 -22.35 -18.58 -36.71
C ALA A 144 -20.87 -18.28 -36.45
N LEU A 145 -19.96 -19.25 -36.68
CA LEU A 145 -18.52 -19.09 -36.48
C LEU A 145 -17.91 -17.93 -37.28
N SER A 146 -18.46 -17.67 -38.47
CA SER A 146 -18.03 -16.57 -39.34
C SER A 146 -18.67 -15.22 -39.00
N HIS A 147 -19.61 -15.18 -38.05
CA HIS A 147 -20.28 -13.95 -37.66
C HIS A 147 -19.35 -13.08 -36.78
N PRO A 148 -19.18 -11.77 -37.05
CA PRO A 148 -18.25 -10.90 -36.32
C PRO A 148 -18.45 -10.86 -34.79
N ARG A 149 -19.68 -11.12 -34.33
CA ARG A 149 -20.02 -11.19 -32.91
C ARG A 149 -19.52 -12.46 -32.23
N MET A 150 -19.45 -13.58 -32.95
CA MET A 150 -18.97 -14.85 -32.41
C MET A 150 -17.44 -14.87 -32.32
N LEU A 151 -16.76 -14.27 -33.32
CA LEU A 151 -15.32 -14.00 -33.28
C LEU A 151 -14.93 -13.14 -32.07
N LYS A 152 -15.61 -12.01 -31.85
CA LYS A 152 -15.38 -11.15 -30.67
C LYS A 152 -15.69 -11.84 -29.34
N PHE A 153 -16.62 -12.78 -29.32
CA PHE A 153 -16.89 -13.58 -28.13
C PHE A 153 -15.73 -14.54 -27.85
N PHE A 154 -15.22 -15.26 -28.87
CA PHE A 154 -14.06 -16.13 -28.70
C PHE A 154 -12.80 -15.37 -28.30
N GLU A 155 -12.53 -14.20 -28.89
CA GLU A 155 -11.42 -13.31 -28.49
C GLU A 155 -11.53 -12.84 -27.03
N ALA A 156 -12.74 -12.75 -26.48
CA ALA A 156 -12.94 -12.36 -25.08
C ALA A 156 -12.83 -13.53 -24.09
N VAL A 157 -12.97 -14.76 -24.60
CA VAL A 157 -12.91 -16.02 -23.83
C VAL A 157 -11.49 -16.59 -23.79
N ASP A 158 -10.70 -16.42 -24.86
CA ASP A 158 -9.24 -16.65 -24.86
C ASP A 158 -8.52 -15.70 -23.86
#